data_AF-A0A7V8Z7E5-F1
#
_entry.id   AF-A0A7V8Z7E5-F1
#
_cell.length_a   1.000
_cell.length_b   1.000
_cell.length_c   1.000
_cell.angle_alpha   90.00
_cell.angle_beta   90.00
_cell.angle_gamma   90.00
#
_symmetry.space_group_name_H-M   'P 1'
#
loop_
_entity.id
_entity.type
_entity.pdbx_description
1 polymer ?
#
loop_
_entity_poly.entity_id
_entity_poly.type
_entity_poly.pdbx_seq_one_letter_code
_entity_poly.pdbx_strand_id
1 'polypeptide(L)'
;MFIRTQVFKNAARVFFSLIFLASVTLTANAQAASARDVVVVLPFENTSSQPEYNWVGESFADALSELLNVPGLAVVSSDERGMAYQRLRLPLTV
;
A
#
# COMPACT_ATOMS: atom_id res chain seq x y z
N MET A 1 35.44 15.74 -46.59
CA MET A 1 34.36 14.76 -46.33
C MET A 1 34.41 14.14 -44.93
N PHE A 2 35.59 13.89 -44.35
CA PHE A 2 35.75 13.23 -43.03
C PHE A 2 35.23 13.99 -41.79
N ILE A 3 35.22 15.33 -41.78
CA ILE A 3 34.82 16.14 -40.61
C ILE A 3 33.30 16.05 -40.34
N ARG A 4 32.47 15.98 -41.38
CA ARG A 4 31.00 15.88 -41.24
C ARG A 4 30.55 14.56 -40.62
N THR A 5 31.24 13.47 -40.93
CA THR A 5 30.95 12.13 -40.39
C THR A 5 31.32 12.02 -38.91
N GLN A 6 32.38 12.71 -38.46
CA GLN A 6 32.78 12.75 -37.05
C GLN A 6 31.79 13.55 -36.20
N VAL A 7 31.33 14.71 -36.69
CA VAL A 7 30.31 15.53 -36.01
C VAL A 7 28.99 14.78 -35.89
N PHE A 8 28.57 14.05 -36.93
CA PHE A 8 27.34 13.26 -36.91
C PHE A 8 27.41 12.09 -35.89
N LYS A 9 28.57 11.41 -35.80
CA LYS A 9 28.80 10.35 -34.80
C LYS A 9 28.77 10.88 -33.36
N ASN A 10 29.32 12.07 -33.12
CA ASN A 10 29.32 12.68 -31.79
C ASN A 10 27.92 13.18 -31.40
N ALA A 11 27.17 13.74 -32.35
CA ALA A 11 25.77 14.13 -32.13
C ALA A 11 24.89 12.90 -31.81
N ALA A 12 25.07 11.78 -32.51
CA ALA A 12 24.36 10.54 -32.24
C ALA A 12 24.66 9.98 -30.84
N ARG A 13 25.92 10.06 -30.37
CA ARG A 13 26.32 9.64 -29.02
C ARG A 13 25.67 10.51 -27.94
N VAL A 14 25.69 11.83 -28.11
CA VAL A 14 25.06 12.77 -27.16
C VAL A 14 23.55 12.54 -27.10
N PHE A 15 22.90 12.31 -28.24
CA PHE A 15 21.48 12.00 -28.30
C PHE A 15 21.14 10.69 -27.57
N PHE A 16 21.94 9.63 -27.78
CA PHE A 16 21.74 8.36 -27.08
C PHE A 16 21.95 8.49 -25.57
N SER A 17 22.96 9.25 -25.14
CA SER A 17 23.21 9.52 -23.71
C SER A 17 22.09 10.34 -23.07
N LEU A 18 21.51 11.31 -23.78
CA LEU A 18 20.36 12.08 -23.30
C LEU A 18 19.10 11.23 -23.13
N ILE A 19 18.81 10.34 -24.08
CA ILE A 19 17.67 9.41 -23.99
C ILE A 19 17.86 8.43 -22.82
N PHE A 20 19.07 7.89 -22.65
CA PHE A 20 19.37 6.99 -21.55
C PHE A 20 19.21 7.68 -20.19
N LEU A 21 19.70 8.91 -20.05
CA LEU A 21 19.56 9.69 -18.82
C LEU A 21 18.09 10.07 -18.53
N ALA A 22 17.30 10.38 -19.55
CA ALA A 22 15.87 10.65 -19.41
C ALA A 22 15.04 9.39 -19.06
N SER A 23 15.52 8.21 -19.44
CA SER A 23 14.84 6.94 -19.11
C SER A 23 15.04 6.55 -17.63
N VAL A 24 16.20 6.90 -17.04
CA VAL A 24 16.51 6.64 -15.62
C VAL A 24 15.67 7.51 -14.68
N THR A 25 15.30 8.73 -15.08
CA THR A 25 14.51 9.63 -14.22
C THR A 25 13.03 9.25 -14.15
N LEU A 26 12.47 8.57 -15.15
CA LEU A 26 11.06 8.13 -15.12
C LEU A 26 10.79 6.99 -14.12
N THR A 27 11.80 6.17 -13.79
CA THR A 27 11.65 5.04 -12.88
C THR A 27 11.75 5.41 -11.38
N ALA A 28 12.13 6.65 -11.06
CA ALA A 28 12.41 7.07 -9.68
C ALA A 28 11.16 7.40 -8.85
N ASN A 29 9.97 7.47 -9.47
CA ASN A 29 8.73 7.86 -8.77
C ASN A 29 7.92 6.67 -8.19
N ALA A 30 8.45 5.44 -8.24
CA ALA A 30 7.69 4.25 -7.84
C ALA A 30 7.69 3.93 -6.33
N GLN A 31 8.51 4.60 -5.51
CA GLN A 31 8.81 4.14 -4.14
C GLN A 31 8.87 5.29 -3.14
N ALA A 32 7.82 6.10 -3.08
CA ALA A 32 7.52 6.87 -1.87
C ALA A 32 6.12 6.47 -1.42
N ALA A 33 5.96 5.21 -1.01
CA ALA A 33 4.90 4.88 -0.08
C ALA A 33 5.23 5.68 1.19
N SER A 34 4.67 6.89 1.30
CA SER A 34 4.72 7.68 2.53
C SER A 34 4.41 6.72 3.67
N ALA A 35 5.24 6.67 4.71
CA ALA A 35 5.02 5.80 5.85
C ALA A 35 3.58 6.03 6.33
N ARG A 36 2.70 5.06 6.03
CA ARG A 36 1.31 5.09 6.48
C ARG A 36 1.32 4.42 7.82
N ASP A 37 0.82 5.12 8.83
CA ASP A 37 0.60 4.49 10.11
C ASP A 37 -0.43 3.37 9.90
N VAL A 38 -0.06 2.16 10.32
CA VAL A 38 -0.92 0.98 10.16
C VAL A 38 -1.82 0.88 11.38
N VAL A 39 -3.12 0.84 11.15
CA VAL A 39 -4.13 0.74 12.20
C VAL A 39 -4.90 -0.56 12.02
N VAL A 40 -4.99 -1.31 13.11
CA VAL A 40 -5.85 -2.51 13.19
C VAL A 40 -6.94 -2.22 14.20
N VAL A 41 -8.19 -2.25 13.74
CA VAL A 41 -9.36 -2.21 14.63
C VAL A 41 -9.69 -3.64 15.01
N LEU A 42 -9.78 -3.91 16.32
CA LEU A 42 -10.23 -5.20 16.83
C LEU A 42 -11.74 -5.15 17.12
N PRO A 43 -12.44 -6.29 17.02
CA PRO A 43 -13.84 -6.38 17.41
C PRO A 43 -14.03 -5.97 18.87
N PHE A 44 -15.13 -5.27 19.14
CA PHE A 44 -15.45 -4.79 20.48
C PHE A 44 -16.06 -5.91 21.32
N GLU A 45 -15.66 -5.97 22.60
CA GLU A 45 -16.18 -6.97 23.54
C GLU A 45 -17.68 -6.75 23.82
N ASN A 46 -18.46 -7.83 23.69
CA ASN A 46 -19.85 -7.83 24.10
C ASN A 46 -19.96 -8.04 25.63
N THR A 47 -20.25 -6.97 26.36
CA THR A 47 -20.39 -7.02 27.83
C THR A 47 -21.77 -7.46 28.31
N SER A 48 -22.68 -7.79 27.37
CA SER A 48 -23.98 -8.35 27.71
C SER A 48 -23.89 -9.85 28.01
N SER A 49 -24.94 -10.41 28.58
CA SER A 49 -25.06 -11.85 28.81
C SER A 49 -25.64 -12.61 27.60
N GLN A 50 -25.66 -12.01 26.41
CA GLN A 50 -26.31 -12.54 25.21
C GLN A 50 -25.29 -12.72 24.08
N PRO A 51 -24.72 -13.94 23.92
CA PRO A 51 -23.70 -14.24 22.92
C PRO A 51 -24.14 -13.98 21.47
N GLU A 52 -25.45 -14.04 21.21
CA GLU A 52 -26.04 -13.73 19.91
C GLU A 52 -25.82 -12.27 19.47
N TYR A 53 -25.29 -11.40 20.33
CA TYR A 53 -24.92 -10.02 19.99
C TYR A 53 -23.43 -9.82 19.72
N ASN A 54 -22.60 -10.86 19.73
CA ASN A 54 -21.17 -10.71 19.44
C ASN A 54 -20.90 -10.12 18.03
N TRP A 55 -21.76 -10.43 17.06
CA TRP A 55 -21.68 -9.85 15.71
C TRP A 55 -21.75 -8.32 15.69
N VAL A 56 -22.32 -7.70 16.74
CA VAL A 56 -22.36 -6.24 16.89
C VAL A 56 -20.94 -5.70 17.05
N GLY A 57 -20.11 -6.34 17.87
CA GLY A 57 -18.72 -5.93 18.06
C GLY A 57 -17.90 -5.95 16.78
N GLU A 58 -18.13 -6.96 15.93
CA GLU A 58 -17.55 -7.07 14.59
C GLU A 58 -18.05 -5.95 13.67
N SER A 59 -19.37 -5.71 13.63
CA SER A 59 -19.97 -4.68 12.77
C SER A 59 -19.50 -3.26 13.11
N PHE A 60 -19.28 -2.98 14.40
CA PHE A 60 -18.71 -1.71 14.85
C PHE A 60 -17.25 -1.55 14.44
N ALA A 61 -16.45 -2.62 14.51
CA ALA A 61 -15.07 -2.59 14.06
C ALA A 61 -14.98 -2.33 12.55
N ASP A 62 -15.88 -2.90 11.76
CA ASP A 62 -15.95 -2.66 10.31
C ASP A 62 -16.33 -1.22 9.98
N ALA A 63 -17.38 -0.69 10.62
CA ALA A 63 -17.80 0.69 10.42
C ALA A 63 -16.71 1.70 10.85
N LEU A 64 -16.00 1.42 11.95
CA LEU A 64 -14.87 2.26 12.38
C LEU A 64 -13.69 2.15 11.41
N SER A 65 -13.43 0.98 10.85
CA SER A 65 -12.37 0.79 9.86
C SER A 65 -12.67 1.59 8.58
N GLU A 66 -13.92 1.61 8.14
CA GLU A 66 -14.37 2.45 7.02
C GLU A 66 -14.20 3.94 7.32
N LEU A 67 -14.57 4.39 8.53
CA LEU A 67 -14.40 5.78 8.96
C LEU A 67 -12.93 6.21 9.01
N LEU A 68 -12.04 5.30 9.41
CA LEU A 68 -10.59 5.54 9.49
C LEU A 68 -9.88 5.42 8.13
N ASN A 69 -10.59 5.08 7.05
CA ASN A 69 -10.02 4.99 5.71
C ASN A 69 -9.77 6.39 5.10
N VAL A 70 -8.85 7.12 5.73
CA VAL A 70 -8.45 8.48 5.39
C VAL A 70 -7.01 8.51 4.85
N PRO A 71 -6.65 9.52 4.04
CA PRO A 71 -5.28 9.66 3.57
C PRO A 71 -4.26 9.69 4.71
N GLY A 72 -3.21 8.89 4.61
CA GLY A 72 -2.12 8.82 5.60
C GLY A 72 -2.21 7.64 6.56
N LEU A 73 -3.37 6.97 6.65
CA LEU A 73 -3.52 5.72 7.39
C LEU A 73 -3.62 4.52 6.46
N ALA A 74 -3.09 3.38 6.91
CA ALA A 74 -3.35 2.07 6.31
C ALA A 74 -4.18 1.27 7.31
N VAL A 75 -5.48 1.19 7.06
CA VAL A 75 -6.42 0.45 7.92
C VAL A 75 -6.52 -0.99 7.43
N VAL A 76 -6.33 -1.95 8.33
CA VAL A 76 -6.47 -3.39 8.02
C VAL A 76 -7.95 -3.75 8.02
N SER A 77 -8.44 -4.31 6.91
CA SER A 77 -9.83 -4.77 6.75
C SER A 77 -10.13 -6.02 7.59
N SER A 78 -11.42 -6.32 7.80
CA SER A 78 -11.84 -7.54 8.50
C SER A 78 -11.35 -8.82 7.81
N ASP A 79 -11.43 -8.90 6.49
CA ASP A 79 -10.93 -10.05 5.73
C ASP A 79 -9.42 -10.25 5.91
N GLU A 80 -8.64 -9.17 5.87
CA GLU A 80 -7.19 -9.22 6.11
C GLU A 80 -6.87 -9.64 7.55
N ARG A 81 -7.65 -9.16 8.52
CA ARG A 81 -7.54 -9.56 9.93
C ARG A 81 -7.86 -11.05 10.10
N GLY A 82 -8.91 -11.56 9.46
CA GLY A 82 -9.26 -12.99 9.44
C GLY A 82 -8.15 -13.86 8.86
N MET A 83 -7.53 -13.42 7.76
CA MET A 83 -6.36 -14.09 7.18
C MET A 83 -5.15 -14.06 8.12
N ALA A 84 -4.92 -12.95 8.82
CA ALA A 84 -3.86 -12.84 9.82
C ALA A 84 -4.09 -13.80 10.99
N TYR A 85 -5.31 -13.91 11.50
CA TYR A 85 -5.67 -14.88 12.55
C TYR A 85 -5.40 -16.31 12.12
N GLN A 86 -5.80 -16.69 10.90
CA GLN A 86 -5.52 -18.02 10.37
C GLN A 86 -4.03 -18.33 10.29
N ARG A 87 -3.21 -17.38 9.81
CA ARG A 87 -1.75 -17.54 9.70
C ARG A 87 -1.08 -17.62 11.07
N LEU A 88 -1.55 -16.83 12.03
CA LEU A 88 -1.03 -16.78 13.39
C LEU A 88 -1.59 -17.88 14.29
N ARG A 89 -2.56 -18.68 13.79
CA ARG A 89 -3.28 -19.71 14.56
C ARG A 89 -3.96 -19.14 15.80
N LEU A 90 -4.46 -17.91 15.69
CA LEU A 90 -5.31 -17.29 16.70
C LEU A 90 -6.75 -17.77 16.51
N PRO A 91 -7.54 -17.94 17.59
CA PRO A 91 -8.96 -18.18 17.45
C PRO A 91 -9.60 -17.00 16.71
N LEU A 92 -10.56 -17.29 15.82
CA LEU A 92 -11.41 -16.25 15.28
C LEU A 92 -12.16 -15.60 16.44
N THR A 93 -12.20 -14.28 16.45
CA THR A 93 -12.98 -13.51 17.42
C THR A 93 -14.44 -13.96 17.36
N VAL A 94 -15.01 -14.20 18.54
CA VAL A 94 -16.34 -14.78 18.74
C VAL A 94 -17.42 -13.72 18.82
#